data_AF-A0A370Q6B7-F1
#
_entry.id   AF-A0A370Q6B7-F1
#
_cell.length_a   1.000
_cell.length_b   1.000
_cell.length_c   1.000
_cell.angle_alpha   90.00
_cell.angle_beta   90.00
_cell.angle_gamma   90.00
#
_symmetry.space_group_name_H-M   'P 1'
#
loop_
_entity.id
_entity.type
_entity.pdbx_description
1 polymer ?
#
loop_
_entity_poly.entity_id
_entity_poly.type
_entity_poly.pdbx_seq_one_letter_code
_entity_poly.pdbx_strand_id
1 'polypeptide(L)' 'MQLVSVRRKTKKEKRFSETMGILTTNVVYIQKTLLNIPVKTLHKYRETYYGKIKDCTECRISA' A
#
# COMPACT_ATOMS: atom_id res chain seq x y z
N MET A 1 9.15 27.17 3.73
CA MET A 1 8.29 26.16 3.07
C MET A 1 9.04 24.84 3.01
N GLN A 2 8.40 23.71 3.32
CA GLN A 2 9.06 22.41 3.26
C GLN A 2 8.98 21.87 1.83
N LEU A 3 10.11 21.83 1.12
CA LEU A 3 10.18 21.35 -0.26
C LEU A 3 9.89 19.84 -0.34
N VAL A 4 10.38 19.08 0.65
CA VAL A 4 10.22 17.64 0.76
C VAL A 4 9.33 17.34 1.97
N SER A 5 8.35 16.46 1.78
CA SER A 5 7.46 15.99 2.84
C SER A 5 7.14 14.51 2.67
N VAL A 6 6.42 13.95 3.65
CA VAL A 6 5.89 12.58 3.59
C VAL A 6 4.39 12.64 3.75
N ARG A 7 3.66 11.94 2.87
CA ARG A 7 2.20 11.85 2.87
C ARG A 7 1.76 10.41 3.08
N ARG A 8 0.78 10.21 3.96
CA ARG A 8 0.02 8.96 4.08
C ARG A 8 -1.26 9.03 3.25
N LYS A 9 -1.56 7.99 2.46
CA LYS A 9 -2.83 7.85 1.75
C LYS A 9 -3.34 6.42 1.86
N THR A 10 -4.58 6.26 2.30
CA THR A 10 -5.29 4.97 2.26
C THR A 10 -6.09 4.89 0.97
N LYS A 11 -6.02 3.76 0.27
CA LYS A 11 -6.79 3.48 -0.94
C LYS A 11 -7.47 2.12 -0.82
N LYS A 12 -8.72 2.01 -1.25
CA LYS A 12 -9.37 0.72 -1.49
C LYS A 12 -8.84 0.15 -2.81
N GLU A 13 -8.26 -1.03 -2.76
CA GLU A 13 -7.71 -1.72 -3.94
C GLU A 13 -8.36 -3.09 -4.11
N LYS A 14 -8.63 -3.46 -5.36
CA LYS A 14 -8.94 -4.83 -5.75
C LYS A 14 -7.64 -5.52 -6.13
N ARG A 15 -7.36 -6.68 -5.54
CA ARG A 15 -6.15 -7.47 -5.78
C ARG A 15 -6.53 -8.89 -6.11
N PHE A 16 -6.08 -9.35 -7.27
CA PHE A 16 -6.32 -10.70 -7.73
C PHE A 16 -5.11 -11.59 -7.46
N SER A 17 -5.37 -12.81 -7.04
CA SER A 17 -4.43 -13.93 -7.04
C SER A 17 -5.15 -15.18 -7.50
N GLU A 18 -4.51 -16.01 -8.30
CA GLU A 18 -5.14 -17.22 -8.87
C GLU A 18 -5.70 -18.17 -7.79
N THR A 19 -4.96 -18.34 -6.69
CA THR A 19 -5.33 -19.24 -5.58
C THR A 19 -6.45 -18.73 -4.67
N MET A 20 -6.69 -17.41 -4.60
CA MET A 20 -7.68 -16.80 -3.68
C MET A 20 -8.75 -15.92 -4.35
N GLY A 21 -8.67 -15.70 -5.66
CA GLY A 21 -9.58 -14.78 -6.36
C GLY A 21 -9.32 -13.30 -6.05
N ILE A 22 -10.38 -12.48 -6.06
CA ILE A 22 -10.30 -11.02 -5.87
C ILE A 22 -10.50 -10.66 -4.39
N LEU A 23 -9.49 -10.02 -3.81
CA LEU A 23 -9.54 -9.38 -2.51
C LEU A 23 -9.74 -7.87 -2.65
N THR A 24 -10.80 -7.31 -2.08
CA THR A 24 -10.98 -5.86 -1.93
C THR A 24 -10.51 -5.43 -0.54
N THR A 25 -9.43 -4.65 -0.45
CA THR A 25 -8.80 -4.30 0.83
C THR A 25 -8.30 -2.85 0.87
N ASN A 26 -8.17 -2.30 2.07
CA ASN A 26 -7.53 -1.00 2.29
C ASN A 26 -6.01 -1.17 2.29
N VAL A 27 -5.35 -0.41 1.43
CA VAL A 27 -3.89 -0.38 1.32
C VAL A 27 -3.40 1.01 1.70
N VAL A 28 -2.44 1.06 2.62
CA VAL A 28 -1.83 2.29 3.09
C VAL A 28 -0.53 2.53 2.32
N TYR A 29 -0.43 3.70 1.73
CA TYR A 29 0.74 4.20 1.04
C TYR A 29 1.41 5.28 1.86
N ILE A 30 2.71 5.14 2.09
CA ILE A 30 3.58 6.19 2.60
C ILE A 30 4.42 6.68 1.43
N GLN A 31 4.25 7.94 1.05
CA GLN A 31 4.86 8.51 -0.14
C GLN A 31 5.71 9.72 0.21
N LYS A 32 6.93 9.78 -0.35
CA LYS A 32 7.73 11.00 -0.37
C LYS A 32 7.13 11.96 -1.39
N THR A 33 6.91 13.19 -0.97
CA THR A 33 6.36 14.27 -1.78
C THR A 33 7.41 15.36 -1.96
N LEU A 34 7.48 15.93 -3.17
CA LEU A 34 8.26 17.12 -3.51
C LEU A 34 7.27 18.16 -4.02
N LEU A 35 7.23 19.36 -3.44
CA LEU A 35 6.25 20.40 -3.79
C LEU A 35 4.79 19.86 -3.80
N ASN A 36 4.43 19.06 -2.80
CA ASN A 36 3.14 18.36 -2.67
C ASN A 36 2.81 17.28 -3.73
N ILE A 37 3.72 17.02 -4.68
CA ILE A 37 3.57 15.97 -5.69
C ILE A 37 4.25 14.68 -5.18
N PRO A 38 3.57 13.52 -5.14
CA PRO A 38 4.18 12.26 -4.71
C PRO A 38 5.16 11.76 -5.77
N VAL A 39 6.43 11.64 -5.39
CA VAL A 39 7.53 11.24 -6.29
C VAL A 39 8.00 9.80 -6.06
N LYS A 40 7.86 9.28 -4.84
CA LYS A 40 8.31 7.93 -4.50
C LYS A 40 7.41 7.31 -3.44
N THR A 41 7.01 6.05 -3.61
CA THR A 41 6.40 5.27 -2.53
C THR A 41 7.51 4.67 -1.68
N LEU A 42 7.49 4.97 -0.38
CA LEU A 42 8.47 4.48 0.59
C LEU A 42 8.02 3.16 1.22
N HIS A 43 6.75 3.10 1.63
CA HIS A 43 6.14 1.90 2.21
C HIS A 43 4.74 1.68 1.65
N LYS A 44 4.38 0.40 1.54
CA LYS A 44 3.07 -0.02 1.04
C LYS A 44 2.63 -1.27 1.78
N TYR A 45 1.72 -1.10 2.73
CA TYR A 45 1.28 -2.18 3.61
C TYR A 45 -0.24 -2.28 3.68
N ARG A 46 -0.72 -3.43 4.14
CA ARG A 46 -2.14 -3.70 4.34
C ARG A 46 -2.35 -4.55 5.58
N GLU A 47 -3.58 -4.54 6.07
CA GLU A 47 -4.03 -5.51 7.06
C GLU A 47 -4.32 -6.85 6.37
N THR A 48 -3.97 -7.94 7.05
CA THR A 48 -4.31 -9.31 6.66
C THR A 48 -5.65 -9.71 7.28
N TYR A 49 -6.24 -10.81 6.82
CA TYR A 49 -7.49 -11.34 7.38
C TYR A 49 -7.40 -11.65 8.89
N TYR A 50 -6.19 -11.88 9.39
CA TYR A 50 -5.93 -12.17 10.80
C TYR A 50 -5.60 -10.91 11.62
N GLY A 51 -5.86 -9.70 11.09
CA GLY A 51 -5.61 -8.43 11.77
C GLY A 51 -4.13 -8.02 11.85
N LYS A 52 -3.21 -8.75 11.20
CA LYS A 52 -1.79 -8.42 11.18
C LYS A 52 -1.49 -7.43 10.06
N ILE A 53 -0.73 -6.38 10.34
CA ILE A 53 -0.18 -5.48 9.32
C ILE A 53 1.03 -6.12 8.67
N LYS A 54 1.02 -6.23 7.35
CA LYS A 54 2.13 -6.77 6.55
C LYS A 54 2.46 -5.86 5.37
N ASP A 55 3.72 -5.90 4.94
CA ASP A 55 4.09 -5.30 3.66
C ASP A 55 3.34 -6.00 2.52
N CYS A 56 2.95 -5.23 1.50
CA CYS A 56 2.27 -5.77 0.34
C CYS A 56 3.13 -6.77 -0.45
N THR A 57 4.46 -6.67 -0.35
CA THR A 57 5.41 -7.61 -0.99
C THR A 57 5.39 -8.98 -0.32
N GLU A 58 5.28 -9.04 1.00
CA GLU A 58 5.09 -10.28 1.78
C GLU A 58 3.71 -10.91 1.58
N CYS A 59 2.75 -10.13 1.08
CA CYS A 59 1.38 -10.57 0.81
C CYS A 59 1.21 -11.14 -0.61
N ARG A 60 2.29 -11.32 -1.37
CA ARG A 60 2.25 -11.93 -2.70
C ARG A 60 2.09 -13.43 -2.53
N ILE A 61 0.96 -13.95 -2.97
CA ILE A 61 0.72 -15.39 -3.08
C ILE A 61 1.04 -15.73 -4.53
N SER A 62 2.17 -16.39 -4.76
CA SER A 62 2.51 -16.94 -6.06
C SER A 62 1.61 -18.13 -6.39
N ALA A 63 1.35 -18.33 -7.68
CA ALA A 63 0.86 -19.60 -8.19
C ALA A 63 2.01 -20.62 -8.22
#